data_AF-A0A4R4R995-F1
#
_entry.id   AF-A0A4R4R995-F1
#
_cell.length_a   1.000
_cell.length_b   1.000
_cell.length_c   1.000
_cell.angle_alpha   90.00
_cell.angle_beta   90.00
_cell.angle_gamma   90.00
#
_symmetry.space_group_name_H-M   'P 1'
#
loop_
_entity.id
_entity.type
_entity.pdbx_description
1 polymer ?
#
loop_
_entity_poly.entity_id
_entity_poly.type
_entity_poly.pdbx_seq_one_letter_code
_entity_poly.pdbx_strand_id
1 'polypeptide(L)'
;MGRPSWVTRRAVLSVAVMVVAAGLVPAQSASAAAPSFHYTIKSGTPEWRSLGTHEAMVEAVQIPGATVARMSTEQLTTAVLDYPLLPDALAFNSVQEGFEAVAARFTGLRELLRRPDAAAVLLDRYRKLDVGIPSTDTELQAGNRTLDAWKLETVLAQPQVLHAMSAGQLESLLRVGLEKFAAKQSHAEVYGEAGLEPTAVLLGRALAVREGWSWKESQLLREGIQLVPGTTRATVDAVRQHLTAPLARHEVTDGFSTQDYASTVYTPRGTAVSVTTTTYELSSAQITANNNYVTSTYPSATLERNSSRKYNCHSYAWYSTSTSNDRWMNTPGDDKYWQDGSYTRWQVPYQWFSSMKLSYASDDHSGIWVGTGSYVRSKWGQLGQVYHAWNYAPYNSSTTYSYFLT
;
A
#
# COMPACT_ATOMS: atom_id res chain seq x y z
N MET A 1 -46.71 -34.66 103.93
CA MET A 1 -46.01 -33.42 104.33
C MET A 1 -45.33 -32.84 103.11
N GLY A 2 -45.47 -31.53 102.87
CA GLY A 2 -44.64 -30.76 101.93
C GLY A 2 -45.13 -30.63 100.48
N ARG A 3 -45.88 -29.55 100.19
CA ARG A 3 -45.71 -28.77 98.94
C ARG A 3 -44.37 -28.01 99.06
N PRO A 4 -43.61 -27.69 97.98
CA PRO A 4 -44.04 -26.64 97.06
C PRO A 4 -43.49 -26.66 95.61
N SER A 5 -44.13 -25.80 94.82
CA SER A 5 -43.71 -25.12 93.59
C SER A 5 -42.28 -24.55 93.59
N TRP A 6 -41.74 -24.29 92.37
CA TRP A 6 -40.94 -23.14 91.88
C TRP A 6 -39.86 -23.62 90.89
N VAL A 7 -39.91 -23.26 89.58
CA VAL A 7 -39.38 -22.05 88.92
C VAL A 7 -38.02 -22.29 88.21
N THR A 8 -37.90 -21.62 87.05
CA THR A 8 -36.72 -21.15 86.31
C THR A 8 -35.88 -22.06 85.40
N ARG A 9 -35.86 -21.64 84.11
CA ARG A 9 -34.72 -21.17 83.26
C ARG A 9 -33.54 -22.15 83.07
N ARG A 10 -32.78 -22.17 81.99
CA ARG A 10 -32.72 -21.54 80.65
C ARG A 10 -31.52 -22.28 80.00
N ALA A 11 -31.63 -22.66 78.74
CA ALA A 11 -30.47 -22.65 77.84
C ALA A 11 -31.00 -22.44 76.42
N VAL A 12 -30.91 -21.19 75.98
CA VAL A 12 -31.08 -20.81 74.58
C VAL A 12 -29.72 -21.02 73.92
N LEU A 13 -29.65 -21.89 72.93
CA LEU A 13 -28.53 -21.94 71.98
C LEU A 13 -29.09 -21.52 70.62
N SER A 14 -28.83 -20.25 70.31
CA SER A 14 -29.13 -19.62 69.03
C SER A 14 -28.18 -20.18 67.98
N VAL A 15 -28.71 -20.94 67.01
CA VAL A 15 -28.00 -21.25 65.76
C VAL A 15 -28.40 -20.17 64.76
N ALA A 16 -27.47 -19.26 64.48
CA ALA A 16 -27.60 -18.26 63.44
C ALA A 16 -27.47 -18.95 62.07
N VAL A 17 -28.56 -18.95 61.30
CA VAL A 17 -28.56 -19.32 59.88
C VAL A 17 -28.08 -18.09 59.09
N MET A 18 -26.82 -18.10 58.64
CA MET A 18 -26.36 -17.16 57.62
C MET A 18 -26.95 -17.56 56.27
N VAL A 19 -27.94 -16.80 55.81
CA VAL A 19 -28.38 -16.81 54.41
C VAL A 19 -27.30 -16.09 53.60
N VAL A 20 -26.48 -16.83 52.87
CA VAL A 20 -25.60 -16.27 51.84
C VAL A 20 -26.45 -16.01 50.61
N ALA A 21 -26.89 -14.77 50.45
CA ALA A 21 -27.44 -14.29 49.18
C ALA A 21 -26.28 -14.21 48.18
N ALA A 22 -26.19 -15.20 47.28
CA ALA A 22 -25.31 -15.14 46.13
C ALA A 22 -25.83 -14.05 45.18
N GLY A 23 -25.28 -12.83 45.31
CA GLY A 23 -25.48 -11.78 44.34
C GLY A 23 -24.93 -12.24 43.00
N LEU A 24 -25.81 -12.39 42.01
CA LEU A 24 -25.44 -12.42 40.60
C LEU A 24 -24.85 -11.05 40.28
N VAL A 25 -23.53 -10.93 40.37
CA VAL A 25 -22.80 -9.84 39.75
C VAL A 25 -22.99 -10.04 38.24
N PRO A 26 -23.56 -9.07 37.50
CA PRO A 26 -23.55 -9.14 36.05
C PRO A 26 -22.10 -9.32 35.63
N ALA A 27 -21.80 -10.36 34.84
CA ALA A 27 -20.51 -10.47 34.20
C ALA A 27 -20.31 -9.17 33.42
N GLN A 28 -19.47 -8.29 33.94
CA GLN A 28 -18.95 -7.16 33.16
C GLN A 28 -18.32 -7.81 31.95
N SER A 29 -18.91 -7.56 30.78
CA SER A 29 -18.25 -7.77 29.51
C SER A 29 -17.00 -6.91 29.53
N ALA A 30 -15.88 -7.49 29.98
CA ALA A 30 -14.58 -6.91 29.79
C ALA A 30 -14.27 -7.01 28.29
N SER A 31 -14.83 -6.08 27.52
CA SER A 31 -14.23 -5.67 26.25
C SER A 31 -12.97 -4.87 26.59
N ALA A 32 -11.99 -5.53 27.20
CA ALA A 32 -10.62 -5.07 27.13
C ALA A 32 -10.21 -5.33 25.69
N ALA A 33 -10.02 -4.26 24.91
CA ALA A 33 -9.43 -4.37 23.58
C ALA A 33 -8.13 -5.16 23.71
N ALA A 34 -8.14 -6.42 23.29
CA ALA A 34 -6.94 -7.25 23.28
C ALA A 34 -5.90 -6.56 22.38
N PRO A 35 -4.61 -6.52 22.77
CA PRO A 35 -3.60 -5.73 22.08
C PRO A 35 -3.52 -6.10 20.60
N SER A 36 -3.30 -5.09 19.76
CA SER A 36 -3.07 -5.28 18.33
C SER A 36 -1.86 -6.19 18.11
N PHE A 37 -1.79 -6.86 16.95
CA PHE A 37 -0.62 -7.66 16.62
C PHE A 37 0.59 -6.73 16.48
N HIS A 38 1.64 -6.99 17.27
CA HIS A 38 2.86 -6.19 17.27
C HIS A 38 3.96 -6.95 16.52
N TYR A 39 4.39 -6.43 15.38
CA TYR A 39 5.57 -6.93 14.66
C TYR A 39 6.83 -6.71 15.53
N THR A 40 7.42 -7.79 16.01
CA THR A 40 8.64 -7.79 16.82
C THR A 40 9.90 -7.66 15.97
N ILE A 41 9.87 -8.21 14.76
CA ILE A 41 10.93 -8.08 13.75
C ILE A 41 10.43 -7.06 12.71
N LYS A 42 11.09 -5.90 12.65
CA LYS A 42 10.73 -4.78 11.76
C LYS A 42 11.90 -3.84 11.56
N SER A 43 11.73 -2.90 10.62
CA SER A 43 12.67 -1.78 10.41
C SER A 43 13.20 -1.21 11.73
N GLY A 44 14.53 -1.10 11.84
CA GLY A 44 15.24 -0.62 13.03
C GLY A 44 15.65 -1.69 14.05
N THR A 45 15.13 -2.93 13.98
CA THR A 45 15.55 -4.03 14.88
C THR A 45 16.83 -4.73 14.39
N PRO A 46 17.70 -5.26 15.29
CA PRO A 46 18.88 -6.02 14.88
C PRO A 46 18.56 -7.22 13.97
N GLU A 47 17.48 -7.94 14.27
CA GLU A 47 17.01 -9.11 13.53
C GLU A 47 16.61 -8.74 12.10
N TRP A 48 15.95 -7.57 11.92
CA TRP A 48 15.60 -7.08 10.59
C TRP A 48 16.83 -6.75 9.75
N ARG A 49 17.87 -6.15 10.37
CA ARG A 49 19.10 -5.79 9.65
C ARG A 49 19.91 -7.01 9.20
N SER A 50 19.70 -8.18 9.79
CA SER A 50 20.40 -9.41 9.39
C SER A 50 19.68 -10.19 8.28
N LEU A 51 18.50 -9.76 7.83
CA LEU A 51 17.79 -10.39 6.73
C LEU A 51 18.48 -10.05 5.41
N GLY A 52 18.98 -11.06 4.71
CA GLY A 52 19.79 -10.89 3.50
C GLY A 52 19.02 -10.92 2.17
N THR A 53 17.72 -11.23 2.19
CA THR A 53 16.84 -11.30 1.01
C THR A 53 15.49 -10.66 1.32
N HIS A 54 14.79 -10.18 0.29
CA HIS A 54 13.42 -9.68 0.46
C HIS A 54 12.45 -10.79 0.90
N GLU A 55 12.64 -12.01 0.40
CA GLU A 55 11.87 -13.19 0.83
C GLU A 55 11.97 -13.40 2.35
N ALA A 56 13.18 -13.33 2.92
CA ALA A 56 13.38 -13.44 4.36
C ALA A 56 12.70 -12.30 5.15
N MET A 57 12.65 -11.09 4.56
CA MET A 57 11.88 -9.97 5.13
C MET A 57 10.39 -10.29 5.18
N VAL A 58 9.82 -10.78 4.07
CA VAL A 58 8.41 -11.16 3.98
C VAL A 58 8.06 -12.28 4.97
N GLU A 59 8.91 -13.30 5.10
CA GLU A 59 8.73 -14.39 6.06
C GLU A 59 8.74 -13.90 7.52
N ALA A 60 9.68 -13.01 7.86
CA ALA A 60 9.85 -12.50 9.22
C ALA A 60 8.65 -11.67 9.72
N VAL A 61 7.85 -11.09 8.82
CA VAL A 61 6.66 -10.30 9.16
C VAL A 61 5.34 -10.98 8.77
N GLN A 62 5.33 -12.30 8.58
CA GLN A 62 4.06 -13.02 8.49
C GLN A 62 3.32 -13.04 9.83
N ILE A 63 1.99 -12.96 9.78
CA ILE A 63 1.16 -13.26 10.96
C ILE A 63 0.84 -14.76 10.91
N PRO A 64 1.13 -15.53 11.98
CA PRO A 64 0.80 -16.96 12.01
C PRO A 64 -0.70 -17.19 11.76
N GLY A 65 -1.06 -18.19 10.94
CA GLY A 65 -2.46 -18.41 10.53
C GLY A 65 -3.43 -18.61 11.69
N ALA A 66 -3.01 -19.34 12.74
CA ALA A 66 -3.81 -19.51 13.96
C ALA A 66 -3.99 -18.19 14.76
N THR A 67 -3.08 -17.24 14.61
CA THR A 67 -3.22 -15.89 15.18
C THR A 67 -4.18 -15.07 14.34
N VAL A 68 -3.99 -15.03 13.01
CA VAL A 68 -4.89 -14.36 12.07
C VAL A 68 -6.35 -14.77 12.29
N ALA A 69 -6.63 -16.07 12.40
CA ALA A 69 -7.98 -16.60 12.57
C ALA A 69 -8.65 -16.19 13.90
N ARG A 70 -7.88 -15.83 14.93
CA ARG A 70 -8.39 -15.39 16.24
C ARG A 70 -8.54 -13.88 16.37
N MET A 71 -7.95 -13.11 15.47
CA MET A 71 -8.03 -11.65 15.50
C MET A 71 -9.42 -11.19 15.08
N SER A 72 -9.99 -10.21 15.78
CA SER A 72 -11.14 -9.47 15.27
C SER A 72 -10.77 -8.73 13.98
N THR A 73 -11.77 -8.32 13.21
CA THR A 73 -11.53 -7.58 11.96
C THR A 73 -10.89 -6.23 12.21
N GLU A 74 -11.17 -5.60 13.34
CA GLU A 74 -10.50 -4.36 13.79
C GLU A 74 -9.02 -4.58 14.12
N GLN A 75 -8.71 -5.66 14.84
CA GLN A 75 -7.32 -6.03 15.14
C GLN A 75 -6.55 -6.35 13.86
N LEU A 76 -7.16 -7.12 12.94
CA LEU A 76 -6.54 -7.48 11.68
C LEU A 76 -6.35 -6.25 10.79
N THR A 77 -7.33 -5.35 10.73
CA THR A 77 -7.22 -4.07 10.02
C THR A 77 -6.03 -3.27 10.53
N THR A 78 -5.85 -3.17 11.85
CA THR A 78 -4.70 -2.50 12.45
C THR A 78 -3.39 -3.17 12.04
N ALA A 79 -3.29 -4.49 12.17
CA ALA A 79 -2.08 -5.22 11.81
C ALA A 79 -1.73 -5.14 10.32
N VAL A 80 -2.72 -5.05 9.43
CA VAL A 80 -2.52 -4.86 8.00
C VAL A 80 -1.97 -3.47 7.69
N LEU A 81 -2.52 -2.41 8.30
CA LEU A 81 -2.04 -1.04 8.10
C LEU A 81 -0.65 -0.81 8.72
N ASP A 82 -0.33 -1.55 9.78
CA ASP A 82 0.98 -1.58 10.45
C ASP A 82 1.98 -2.53 9.77
N TYR A 83 1.59 -3.27 8.73
CA TYR A 83 2.46 -4.23 8.04
C TYR A 83 3.69 -3.50 7.46
N PRO A 84 4.93 -3.86 7.87
CA PRO A 84 6.13 -3.09 7.51
C PRO A 84 6.40 -3.02 6.00
N LEU A 85 5.97 -4.02 5.24
CA LEU A 85 6.20 -4.11 3.80
C LEU A 85 4.96 -3.70 2.97
N LEU A 86 3.92 -3.11 3.57
CA LEU A 86 2.78 -2.60 2.80
C LEU A 86 3.19 -1.53 1.77
N PRO A 87 4.12 -0.59 2.09
CA PRO A 87 4.56 0.40 1.11
C PRO A 87 5.41 -0.15 -0.04
N ASP A 88 5.77 -1.43 -0.05
CA ASP A 88 6.39 -2.07 -1.22
C ASP A 88 5.49 -1.97 -2.46
N ALA A 89 4.18 -1.80 -2.30
CA ALA A 89 3.26 -1.60 -3.42
C ALA A 89 3.60 -0.33 -4.25
N LEU A 90 4.36 0.63 -3.69
CA LEU A 90 4.85 1.80 -4.41
C LEU A 90 6.06 1.49 -5.32
N ALA A 91 6.63 0.30 -5.26
CA ALA A 91 7.79 -0.09 -6.06
C ALA A 91 7.43 -0.58 -7.48
N PHE A 92 6.15 -0.76 -7.80
CA PHE A 92 5.72 -1.41 -9.05
C PHE A 92 5.37 -0.40 -10.15
N ASN A 93 5.03 -0.91 -11.34
CA ASN A 93 4.64 -0.05 -12.45
C ASN A 93 3.26 0.60 -12.22
N SER A 94 2.43 -0.03 -11.40
CA SER A 94 1.23 0.59 -10.84
C SER A 94 1.01 0.26 -9.37
N VAL A 95 0.24 1.10 -8.67
CA VAL A 95 -0.11 0.85 -7.26
C VAL A 95 -0.98 -0.40 -7.15
N GLN A 96 -1.84 -0.65 -8.13
CA GLN A 96 -2.68 -1.85 -8.16
C GLN A 96 -1.85 -3.13 -8.29
N GLU A 97 -0.90 -3.16 -9.23
CA GLU A 97 0.04 -4.27 -9.40
C GLU A 97 0.83 -4.53 -8.10
N GLY A 98 1.39 -3.48 -7.51
CA GLY A 98 2.15 -3.61 -6.27
C GLY A 98 1.29 -4.05 -5.08
N PHE A 99 0.04 -3.60 -4.99
CA PHE A 99 -0.89 -4.06 -3.98
C PHE A 99 -1.19 -5.55 -4.14
N GLU A 100 -1.39 -6.04 -5.36
CA GLU A 100 -1.61 -7.45 -5.65
C GLU A 100 -0.40 -8.30 -5.30
N ALA A 101 0.81 -7.83 -5.61
CA ALA A 101 2.07 -8.49 -5.22
C ALA A 101 2.20 -8.60 -3.68
N VAL A 102 1.91 -7.52 -2.95
CA VAL A 102 1.90 -7.53 -1.48
C VAL A 102 0.81 -8.45 -0.92
N ALA A 103 -0.40 -8.41 -1.48
CA ALA A 103 -1.50 -9.27 -1.06
C ALA A 103 -1.17 -10.75 -1.29
N ALA A 104 -0.57 -11.11 -2.42
CA ALA A 104 -0.21 -12.50 -2.72
C ALA A 104 0.73 -13.11 -1.66
N ARG A 105 1.65 -12.32 -1.11
CA ARG A 105 2.69 -12.77 -0.17
C ARG A 105 2.38 -12.55 1.31
N PHE A 106 1.33 -11.79 1.66
CA PHE A 106 1.00 -11.49 3.05
C PHE A 106 -0.34 -12.09 3.47
N THR A 107 -0.30 -13.07 4.38
CA THR A 107 -1.50 -13.78 4.86
C THR A 107 -2.52 -12.86 5.52
N GLY A 108 -2.09 -11.85 6.26
CA GLY A 108 -2.97 -10.92 6.99
C GLY A 108 -3.84 -10.09 6.04
N LEU A 109 -3.26 -9.54 4.97
CA LEU A 109 -4.01 -8.77 3.98
C LEU A 109 -4.97 -9.66 3.19
N ARG A 110 -4.54 -10.87 2.77
CA ARG A 110 -5.41 -11.86 2.13
C ARG A 110 -6.61 -12.25 2.99
N GLU A 111 -6.41 -12.40 4.30
CA GLU A 111 -7.50 -12.66 5.21
C GLU A 111 -8.45 -11.47 5.30
N LEU A 112 -7.92 -10.26 5.52
CA LEU A 112 -8.75 -9.06 5.67
C LEU A 112 -9.68 -8.85 4.48
N LEU A 113 -9.16 -9.03 3.26
CA LEU A 113 -9.92 -8.87 2.01
C LEU A 113 -11.04 -9.92 1.83
N ARG A 114 -11.05 -11.01 2.62
CA ARG A 114 -12.11 -12.03 2.58
C ARG A 114 -13.18 -11.83 3.65
N ARG A 115 -12.93 -10.98 4.65
CA ARG A 115 -13.85 -10.82 5.77
C ARG A 115 -15.05 -9.95 5.37
N PRO A 116 -16.29 -10.45 5.54
CA PRO A 116 -17.48 -9.73 5.11
C PRO A 116 -17.72 -8.43 5.89
N ASP A 117 -17.22 -8.32 7.12
CA ASP A 117 -17.31 -7.14 7.97
C ASP A 117 -16.15 -6.15 7.79
N ALA A 118 -15.12 -6.48 6.98
CA ALA A 118 -13.96 -5.61 6.75
C ALA A 118 -14.37 -4.25 6.18
N ALA A 119 -15.36 -4.21 5.29
CA ALA A 119 -15.83 -2.98 4.68
C ALA A 119 -16.37 -1.97 5.71
N ALA A 120 -17.12 -2.44 6.70
CA ALA A 120 -17.64 -1.58 7.77
C ALA A 120 -16.53 -1.04 8.67
N VAL A 121 -15.57 -1.89 9.03
CA VAL A 121 -14.43 -1.53 9.89
C VAL A 121 -13.50 -0.54 9.19
N LEU A 122 -13.16 -0.77 7.92
CA LEU A 122 -12.31 0.13 7.15
C LEU A 122 -12.98 1.49 6.90
N LEU A 123 -14.29 1.52 6.63
CA LEU A 123 -15.04 2.78 6.50
C LEU A 123 -15.07 3.56 7.82
N ASP A 124 -15.26 2.89 8.95
CA ASP A 124 -15.18 3.54 10.27
C ASP A 124 -13.78 4.12 10.55
N ARG A 125 -12.72 3.36 10.20
CA ARG A 125 -11.34 3.86 10.27
C ARG A 125 -11.15 5.08 9.37
N TYR A 126 -11.69 5.08 8.16
CA TYR A 126 -11.53 6.19 7.20
C TYR A 126 -12.24 7.46 7.65
N ARG A 127 -13.42 7.34 8.28
CA ARG A 127 -14.11 8.49 8.91
C ARG A 127 -13.23 9.15 9.96
N LYS A 128 -12.56 8.36 10.79
CA LYS A 128 -11.71 8.79 11.90
C LYS A 128 -10.30 9.24 11.48
N LEU A 129 -9.88 8.95 10.24
CA LEU A 129 -8.57 9.33 9.73
C LEU A 129 -8.44 10.87 9.69
N ASP A 130 -7.48 11.42 10.41
CA ASP A 130 -7.12 12.83 10.28
C ASP A 130 -6.13 13.03 9.13
N VAL A 131 -6.53 13.82 8.13
CA VAL A 131 -5.70 14.17 6.97
C VAL A 131 -5.17 15.61 7.07
N GLY A 132 -5.48 16.32 8.16
CA GLY A 132 -4.93 17.64 8.43
C GLY A 132 -3.42 17.58 8.66
N ILE A 133 -2.74 18.65 8.27
CA ILE A 133 -1.30 18.82 8.49
C ILE A 133 -1.10 19.94 9.52
N PRO A 134 -0.77 19.61 10.79
CA PRO A 134 -0.40 20.61 11.77
C PRO A 134 0.83 21.40 11.32
N SER A 135 0.84 22.72 11.56
CA SER A 135 2.00 23.57 11.23
C SER A 135 3.25 23.25 12.05
N THR A 136 3.11 22.44 13.11
CA THR A 136 4.21 21.95 13.95
C THR A 136 4.85 20.67 13.43
N ASP A 137 4.27 20.03 12.43
CA ASP A 137 4.81 18.80 11.87
C ASP A 137 6.14 19.09 11.16
N THR A 138 7.13 18.24 11.43
CA THR A 138 8.30 18.12 10.57
C THR A 138 7.91 17.58 9.19
N GLU A 139 8.73 17.80 8.17
CA GLU A 139 8.46 17.28 6.82
C GLU A 139 8.28 15.75 6.80
N LEU A 140 9.05 15.01 7.61
CA LEU A 140 8.88 13.56 7.74
C LEU A 140 7.54 13.19 8.41
N GLN A 141 7.09 13.93 9.42
CA GLN A 141 5.78 13.70 10.05
C GLN A 141 4.65 13.97 9.07
N ALA A 142 4.71 15.10 8.36
CA ALA A 142 3.75 15.44 7.31
C ALA A 142 3.73 14.36 6.21
N GLY A 143 4.91 13.92 5.75
CA GLY A 143 5.06 12.85 4.78
C GLY A 143 4.49 11.51 5.28
N ASN A 144 4.75 11.13 6.54
CA ASN A 144 4.20 9.91 7.14
C ASN A 144 2.66 9.94 7.19
N ARG A 145 2.05 11.10 7.46
CA ARG A 145 0.58 11.25 7.38
C ARG A 145 0.05 11.00 5.96
N THR A 146 0.77 11.45 4.94
CA THR A 146 0.39 11.14 3.55
C THR A 146 0.43 9.64 3.28
N LEU A 147 1.44 8.94 3.82
CA LEU A 147 1.58 7.49 3.67
C LEU A 147 0.48 6.73 4.45
N ASP A 148 0.12 7.18 5.64
CA ASP A 148 -0.96 6.57 6.43
C ASP A 148 -2.32 6.71 5.74
N ALA A 149 -2.59 7.89 5.16
CA ALA A 149 -3.78 8.08 4.33
C ALA A 149 -3.75 7.18 3.09
N TRP A 150 -2.61 7.13 2.37
CA TRP A 150 -2.43 6.29 1.19
C TRP A 150 -2.66 4.80 1.51
N LYS A 151 -2.12 4.28 2.62
CA LYS A 151 -2.30 2.87 3.03
C LYS A 151 -3.78 2.53 3.21
N LEU A 152 -4.50 3.35 3.98
CA LEU A 152 -5.92 3.10 4.28
C LEU A 152 -6.78 3.21 3.02
N GLU A 153 -6.57 4.25 2.22
CA GLU A 153 -7.33 4.47 0.99
C GLU A 153 -7.07 3.36 -0.04
N THR A 154 -5.83 2.90 -0.16
CA THR A 154 -5.45 1.80 -1.08
C THR A 154 -6.12 0.50 -0.67
N VAL A 155 -6.13 0.15 0.62
CA VAL A 155 -6.82 -1.06 1.11
C VAL A 155 -8.34 -0.93 0.96
N LEU A 156 -8.90 0.24 1.24
CA LEU A 156 -10.35 0.47 1.16
C LEU A 156 -10.87 0.50 -0.29
N ALA A 157 -10.03 0.93 -1.24
CA ALA A 157 -10.35 1.00 -2.66
C ALA A 157 -10.38 -0.36 -3.37
N GLN A 158 -10.14 -1.47 -2.65
CA GLN A 158 -10.10 -2.79 -3.27
C GLN A 158 -11.51 -3.29 -3.62
N PRO A 159 -11.69 -3.94 -4.79
CA PRO A 159 -13.00 -4.41 -5.22
C PRO A 159 -13.69 -5.31 -4.20
N GLN A 160 -12.95 -6.21 -3.53
CA GLN A 160 -13.47 -7.11 -2.50
C GLN A 160 -14.10 -6.35 -1.34
N VAL A 161 -13.51 -5.22 -0.95
CA VAL A 161 -14.01 -4.37 0.13
C VAL A 161 -15.22 -3.56 -0.33
N LEU A 162 -15.14 -2.94 -1.50
CA LEU A 162 -16.21 -2.08 -2.02
C LEU A 162 -17.49 -2.87 -2.34
N HIS A 163 -17.38 -4.07 -2.92
CA HIS A 163 -18.54 -4.92 -3.22
C HIS A 163 -19.22 -5.50 -1.96
N ALA A 164 -18.52 -5.53 -0.83
CA ALA A 164 -19.10 -5.91 0.47
C ALA A 164 -19.87 -4.75 1.14
N MET A 165 -19.80 -3.52 0.60
CA MET A 165 -20.54 -2.39 1.14
C MET A 165 -22.01 -2.38 0.68
N SER A 166 -22.89 -2.01 1.60
CA SER A 166 -24.26 -1.59 1.25
C SER A 166 -24.25 -0.26 0.49
N ALA A 167 -25.34 0.03 -0.24
CA ALA A 167 -25.52 1.32 -0.90
C ALA A 167 -25.36 2.53 0.06
N GLY A 168 -25.86 2.41 1.30
CA GLY A 168 -25.71 3.46 2.31
C GLY A 168 -24.26 3.65 2.79
N GLN A 169 -23.48 2.56 2.89
CA GLN A 169 -22.05 2.65 3.20
C GLN A 169 -21.26 3.27 2.05
N LEU A 170 -21.57 2.90 0.80
CA LEU A 170 -20.97 3.53 -0.39
C LEU A 170 -21.29 5.02 -0.44
N GLU A 171 -22.53 5.43 -0.17
CA GLU A 171 -22.87 6.86 -0.13
C GLU A 171 -22.10 7.62 0.96
N SER A 172 -22.00 7.02 2.15
CA SER A 172 -21.22 7.61 3.23
C SER A 172 -19.74 7.70 2.87
N LEU A 173 -19.19 6.69 2.20
CA LEU A 173 -17.82 6.69 1.72
C LEU A 173 -17.59 7.83 0.72
N LEU A 174 -18.51 8.02 -0.23
CA LEU A 174 -18.41 9.11 -1.21
C LEU A 174 -18.38 10.49 -0.51
N ARG A 175 -19.28 10.73 0.44
CA ARG A 175 -19.33 12.00 1.19
C ARG A 175 -18.06 12.24 2.00
N VAL A 176 -17.64 11.26 2.79
CA VAL A 176 -16.43 11.35 3.62
C VAL A 176 -15.19 11.53 2.75
N GLY A 177 -15.06 10.78 1.65
CA GLY A 177 -13.92 10.90 0.75
C GLY A 177 -13.86 12.27 0.05
N LEU A 178 -15.00 12.90 -0.28
CA LEU A 178 -15.01 14.28 -0.78
C LEU A 178 -14.51 15.29 0.25
N GLU A 179 -14.86 15.10 1.53
CA GLU A 179 -14.34 15.93 2.63
C GLU A 179 -12.83 15.73 2.79
N LYS A 180 -12.34 14.49 2.79
CA LYS A 180 -10.90 14.20 2.85
C LYS A 180 -10.16 14.78 1.65
N PHE A 181 -10.72 14.66 0.45
CA PHE A 181 -10.15 15.24 -0.76
C PHE A 181 -9.99 16.75 -0.64
N ALA A 182 -11.04 17.47 -0.20
CA ALA A 182 -10.97 18.91 0.01
C ALA A 182 -9.94 19.31 1.08
N ALA A 183 -9.88 18.58 2.19
CA ALA A 183 -8.88 18.82 3.24
C ALA A 183 -7.44 18.59 2.74
N LYS A 184 -7.20 17.53 1.95
CA LYS A 184 -5.90 17.31 1.31
C LYS A 184 -5.55 18.41 0.31
N GLN A 185 -6.54 18.90 -0.46
CA GLN A 185 -6.34 20.02 -1.38
C GLN A 185 -5.94 21.31 -0.66
N SER A 186 -6.43 21.56 0.56
CA SER A 186 -5.98 22.71 1.37
C SER A 186 -4.55 22.59 1.90
N HIS A 187 -3.91 21.43 1.73
CA HIS A 187 -2.52 21.12 2.10
C HIS A 187 -1.73 20.63 0.87
N ALA A 188 -1.91 21.32 -0.27
CA ALA A 188 -1.34 20.92 -1.56
C ALA A 188 0.20 20.84 -1.56
N GLU A 189 0.87 21.60 -0.70
CA GLU A 189 2.32 21.57 -0.50
C GLU A 189 2.81 20.23 0.09
N VAL A 190 1.97 19.53 0.84
CA VAL A 190 2.29 18.23 1.45
C VAL A 190 1.73 17.08 0.63
N TYR A 191 0.46 17.13 0.22
CA TYR A 191 -0.14 16.02 -0.53
C TYR A 191 0.25 16.02 -2.01
N GLY A 192 0.51 17.18 -2.61
CA GLY A 192 0.72 17.30 -4.05
C GLY A 192 -0.44 16.69 -4.86
N GLU A 193 -0.22 16.46 -6.15
CA GLU A 193 -1.19 15.72 -6.98
C GLU A 193 -1.20 14.23 -6.62
N ALA A 194 -0.03 13.63 -6.38
CA ALA A 194 0.11 12.21 -6.07
C ALA A 194 -0.63 11.77 -4.79
N GLY A 195 -0.73 12.63 -3.78
CA GLY A 195 -1.45 12.34 -2.54
C GLY A 195 -2.97 12.45 -2.65
N LEU A 196 -3.48 13.00 -3.76
CA LEU A 196 -4.91 13.08 -4.08
C LEU A 196 -5.39 11.85 -4.88
N GLU A 197 -4.50 11.19 -5.62
CA GLU A 197 -4.81 10.04 -6.47
C GLU A 197 -5.52 8.89 -5.70
N PRO A 198 -5.05 8.44 -4.52
CA PRO A 198 -5.70 7.33 -3.82
C PRO A 198 -7.13 7.64 -3.39
N THR A 199 -7.40 8.89 -3.00
CA THR A 199 -8.76 9.34 -2.67
C THR A 199 -9.65 9.34 -3.91
N ALA A 200 -9.15 9.82 -5.06
CA ALA A 200 -9.91 9.79 -6.31
C ALA A 200 -10.19 8.35 -6.79
N VAL A 201 -9.20 7.46 -6.70
CA VAL A 201 -9.35 6.03 -7.02
C VAL A 201 -10.42 5.38 -6.15
N LEU A 202 -10.36 5.62 -4.83
CA LEU A 202 -11.35 5.14 -3.87
C LEU A 202 -12.77 5.61 -4.23
N LEU A 203 -12.93 6.91 -4.46
CA LEU A 203 -14.22 7.52 -4.77
C LEU A 203 -14.78 7.02 -6.12
N GLY A 204 -13.95 6.98 -7.17
CA GLY A 204 -14.37 6.56 -8.49
C GLY A 204 -14.76 5.09 -8.54
N ARG A 205 -13.97 4.20 -7.91
CA ARG A 205 -14.32 2.78 -7.78
C ARG A 205 -15.60 2.60 -6.94
N ALA A 206 -15.75 3.31 -5.83
CA ALA A 206 -16.94 3.23 -4.99
C ALA A 206 -18.21 3.67 -5.72
N LEU A 207 -18.14 4.76 -6.49
CA LEU A 207 -19.24 5.21 -7.33
C LEU A 207 -19.58 4.17 -8.39
N ALA A 208 -18.58 3.65 -9.10
CA ALA A 208 -18.80 2.64 -10.13
C ALA A 208 -19.43 1.36 -9.56
N VAL A 209 -19.02 0.91 -8.36
CA VAL A 209 -19.66 -0.23 -7.67
C VAL A 209 -21.10 0.08 -7.29
N ARG A 210 -21.38 1.28 -6.76
CA ARG A 210 -22.75 1.70 -6.39
C ARG A 210 -23.69 1.67 -7.58
N GLU A 211 -23.24 2.17 -8.73
CA GLU A 211 -24.04 2.34 -9.93
C GLU A 211 -23.99 1.14 -10.89
N GLY A 212 -23.18 0.11 -10.56
CA GLY A 212 -23.02 -1.08 -11.38
C GLY A 212 -22.27 -0.84 -12.70
N TRP A 213 -21.38 0.15 -12.75
CA TRP A 213 -20.60 0.48 -13.95
C TRP A 213 -19.25 -0.24 -13.97
N SER A 214 -18.74 -0.48 -15.17
CA SER A 214 -17.36 -0.93 -15.34
C SER A 214 -16.42 0.27 -15.25
N TRP A 215 -15.57 0.30 -14.23
CA TRP A 215 -14.46 1.26 -14.13
C TRP A 215 -13.18 0.75 -14.80
N LYS A 216 -13.21 -0.45 -15.40
CA LYS A 216 -12.05 -1.06 -16.06
C LYS A 216 -11.60 -0.31 -17.30
N GLU A 217 -12.32 0.69 -17.79
CA GLU A 217 -11.86 1.54 -18.89
C GLU A 217 -11.08 2.78 -18.42
N SER A 218 -11.24 3.20 -17.15
CA SER A 218 -10.40 4.25 -16.56
C SER A 218 -9.03 3.67 -16.16
N GLN A 219 -7.96 4.27 -16.69
CA GLN A 219 -6.58 3.94 -16.33
C GLN A 219 -6.28 4.34 -14.88
N LEU A 220 -6.74 5.50 -14.42
CA LEU A 220 -6.60 5.88 -13.01
C LEU A 220 -7.22 4.82 -12.10
N LEU A 221 -8.47 4.43 -12.36
CA LEU A 221 -9.18 3.47 -11.53
C LEU A 221 -8.62 2.06 -11.66
N ARG A 222 -8.07 1.66 -12.82
CA ARG A 222 -7.36 0.38 -12.98
C ARG A 222 -6.05 0.34 -12.22
N GLU A 223 -5.16 1.29 -12.52
CA GLU A 223 -3.76 1.24 -12.11
C GLU A 223 -3.53 1.81 -10.70
N GLY A 224 -4.47 2.60 -10.18
CA GLY A 224 -4.32 3.25 -8.87
C GLY A 224 -3.28 4.38 -8.87
N ILE A 225 -2.83 4.81 -10.05
CA ILE A 225 -1.89 5.89 -10.26
C ILE A 225 -2.37 6.73 -11.44
N GLN A 226 -2.25 8.05 -11.32
CA GLN A 226 -2.61 8.96 -12.39
C GLN A 226 -1.52 8.97 -13.47
N LEU A 227 -1.89 8.48 -14.65
CA LEU A 227 -1.09 8.52 -15.89
C LEU A 227 -1.70 9.46 -16.94
N VAL A 228 -2.89 9.99 -16.67
CA VAL A 228 -3.57 11.02 -17.46
C VAL A 228 -3.96 12.16 -16.53
N PRO A 229 -3.43 13.36 -16.69
CA PRO A 229 -3.65 14.43 -15.71
C PRO A 229 -5.04 14.98 -15.73
N GLY A 230 -5.43 15.48 -14.57
CA GLY A 230 -6.77 15.97 -14.32
C GLY A 230 -7.78 14.84 -14.14
N THR A 231 -7.43 13.57 -14.36
CA THR A 231 -8.34 12.44 -14.07
C THR A 231 -8.68 12.35 -12.60
N THR A 232 -7.76 12.70 -11.70
CA THR A 232 -8.04 12.84 -10.26
C THR A 232 -9.17 13.85 -10.02
N ARG A 233 -9.07 15.07 -10.59
CA ARG A 233 -10.10 16.10 -10.46
C ARG A 233 -11.41 15.71 -11.15
N ALA A 234 -11.34 15.22 -12.38
CA ALA A 234 -12.51 14.82 -13.17
C ALA A 234 -13.30 13.68 -12.49
N THR A 235 -12.60 12.69 -11.92
CA THR A 235 -13.21 11.60 -11.15
C THR A 235 -13.97 12.15 -9.94
N VAL A 236 -13.35 13.05 -9.19
CA VAL A 236 -13.96 13.65 -8.01
C VAL A 236 -15.14 14.56 -8.40
N ASP A 237 -15.05 15.27 -9.52
CA ASP A 237 -16.14 16.10 -10.02
C ASP A 237 -17.34 15.25 -10.48
N ALA A 238 -17.11 14.10 -11.13
CA ALA A 238 -18.17 13.15 -11.46
C ALA A 238 -18.88 12.63 -10.18
N VAL A 239 -18.13 12.38 -9.11
CA VAL A 239 -18.68 11.99 -7.81
C VAL A 239 -19.50 13.13 -7.18
N ARG A 240 -19.01 14.37 -7.23
CA ARG A 240 -19.78 15.54 -6.77
C ARG A 240 -21.09 15.70 -7.54
N GLN A 241 -21.04 15.57 -8.86
CA GLN A 241 -22.22 15.65 -9.74
C GLN A 241 -23.21 14.52 -9.46
N HIS A 242 -22.73 13.30 -9.19
CA HIS A 242 -23.61 12.20 -8.78
C HIS A 242 -24.33 12.49 -7.47
N LEU A 243 -23.66 13.05 -6.46
CA LEU A 243 -24.31 13.37 -5.19
C LEU A 243 -25.34 14.52 -5.28
N THR A 244 -25.23 15.41 -6.28
CA THR A 244 -26.21 16.47 -6.51
C THR A 244 -27.34 16.05 -7.45
N ALA A 245 -27.07 15.13 -8.38
CA ALA A 245 -28.02 14.62 -9.36
C ALA A 245 -27.90 13.08 -9.51
N PRO A 246 -28.39 12.29 -8.53
CA PRO A 246 -28.14 10.84 -8.47
C PRO A 246 -28.86 10.04 -9.57
N LEU A 247 -29.84 10.62 -10.25
CA LEU A 247 -30.57 9.99 -11.35
C LEU A 247 -29.89 10.18 -12.72
N ALA A 248 -28.86 11.04 -12.80
CA ALA A 248 -28.08 11.22 -14.01
C ALA A 248 -26.86 10.29 -14.01
N ARG A 249 -26.52 9.75 -15.19
CA ARG A 249 -25.33 8.92 -15.37
C ARG A 249 -24.09 9.81 -15.41
N HIS A 250 -23.16 9.58 -14.49
CA HIS A 250 -21.91 10.33 -14.35
C HIS A 250 -20.71 9.38 -14.41
N GLU A 251 -20.49 8.75 -15.57
CA GLU A 251 -19.44 7.75 -15.70
C GLU A 251 -18.06 8.36 -15.41
N VAL A 252 -17.27 7.65 -14.59
CA VAL A 252 -15.87 8.00 -14.39
C VAL A 252 -15.07 7.42 -15.56
N THR A 253 -14.85 8.23 -16.58
CA THR A 253 -13.95 7.93 -17.69
C THR A 253 -12.79 8.91 -17.70
N ASP A 254 -11.60 8.44 -18.05
CA ASP A 254 -10.46 9.32 -18.24
C ASP A 254 -10.67 10.11 -19.54
N GLY A 255 -11.08 11.39 -19.44
CA GLY A 255 -11.17 12.29 -20.59
C GLY A 255 -9.78 12.62 -21.15
N PHE A 256 -9.68 12.88 -22.46
CA PHE A 256 -8.42 13.27 -23.11
C PHE A 256 -7.98 14.68 -22.70
N SER A 257 -6.95 14.81 -21.86
CA SER A 257 -6.11 16.02 -21.80
C SER A 257 -4.71 15.75 -21.22
N THR A 258 -3.73 16.58 -21.58
CA THR A 258 -2.28 16.31 -21.55
C THR A 258 -1.53 16.85 -20.33
N GLN A 259 -0.71 15.98 -19.73
CA GLN A 259 0.39 16.24 -18.78
C GLN A 259 0.96 14.93 -18.19
N ASP A 260 0.61 13.77 -18.69
CA ASP A 260 1.53 12.64 -18.85
C ASP A 260 1.10 12.18 -20.24
N TYR A 261 2.03 12.05 -21.19
CA TYR A 261 1.64 11.88 -22.60
C TYR A 261 2.47 10.81 -23.27
N ALA A 262 1.80 10.05 -24.14
CA ALA A 262 2.43 9.03 -24.95
C ALA A 262 3.56 9.67 -25.78
N SER A 263 4.71 9.04 -25.73
CA SER A 263 5.90 9.43 -26.47
C SER A 263 6.62 8.19 -26.97
N THR A 264 7.78 8.38 -27.59
CA THR A 264 8.54 7.31 -28.20
C THR A 264 10.02 7.57 -27.97
N VAL A 265 10.71 6.55 -27.49
CA VAL A 265 12.17 6.48 -27.48
C VAL A 265 12.61 5.40 -28.47
N TYR A 266 13.90 5.30 -28.72
CA TYR A 266 14.44 4.36 -29.70
C TYR A 266 15.50 3.49 -29.05
N THR A 267 15.52 2.22 -29.44
CA THR A 267 16.64 1.32 -29.16
C THR A 267 17.91 1.80 -29.89
N PRO A 268 19.10 1.29 -29.53
CA PRO A 268 20.33 1.58 -30.26
C PRO A 268 20.26 1.31 -31.78
N ARG A 269 19.46 0.33 -32.22
CA ARG A 269 19.23 0.03 -33.65
C ARG A 269 18.06 0.78 -34.27
N GLY A 270 17.45 1.72 -33.55
CA GLY A 270 16.41 2.61 -34.07
C GLY A 270 14.99 2.04 -34.01
N THR A 271 14.75 0.93 -33.30
CA THR A 271 13.40 0.40 -33.10
C THR A 271 12.63 1.31 -32.15
N ALA A 272 11.44 1.75 -32.55
CA ALA A 272 10.58 2.60 -31.73
C ALA A 272 9.99 1.86 -30.52
N VAL A 273 10.12 2.43 -29.33
CA VAL A 273 9.60 1.96 -28.05
C VAL A 273 8.64 3.00 -27.47
N SER A 274 7.38 2.60 -27.25
CA SER A 274 6.36 3.46 -26.65
C SER A 274 6.65 3.69 -25.17
N VAL A 275 6.58 4.94 -24.74
CA VAL A 275 6.77 5.35 -23.34
C VAL A 275 5.74 6.40 -22.96
N THR A 276 5.54 6.61 -21.67
CA THR A 276 4.81 7.77 -21.15
C THR A 276 5.81 8.81 -20.69
N THR A 277 5.62 10.06 -21.10
CA THR A 277 6.36 11.20 -20.54
C THR A 277 5.66 11.68 -19.29
N THR A 278 6.36 11.74 -18.16
CA THR A 278 5.77 12.12 -16.88
C THR A 278 6.03 13.60 -16.56
N THR A 279 4.99 14.43 -16.33
CA THR A 279 5.18 15.89 -16.26
C THR A 279 5.13 16.50 -14.86
N TYR A 280 4.57 15.81 -13.86
CA TYR A 280 4.63 16.25 -12.46
C TYR A 280 5.43 15.30 -11.57
N GLU A 281 5.71 15.72 -10.34
CA GLU A 281 6.53 15.02 -9.36
C GLU A 281 5.77 14.89 -8.03
N LEU A 282 6.26 14.01 -7.15
CA LEU A 282 5.90 13.93 -5.74
C LEU A 282 6.21 15.24 -5.00
N SER A 283 5.46 15.53 -3.93
CA SER A 283 5.81 16.63 -3.02
C SER A 283 7.11 16.32 -2.25
N SER A 284 7.74 17.34 -1.67
CA SER A 284 8.95 17.13 -0.85
C SER A 284 8.67 16.24 0.37
N ALA A 285 7.51 16.41 1.02
CA ALA A 285 7.08 15.57 2.14
C ALA A 285 6.91 14.10 1.73
N GLN A 286 6.32 13.83 0.57
CA GLN A 286 6.18 12.48 0.02
C GLN A 286 7.55 11.87 -0.31
N ILE A 287 8.44 12.64 -0.95
CA ILE A 287 9.82 12.19 -1.24
C ILE A 287 10.53 11.84 0.06
N THR A 288 10.44 12.68 1.08
CA THR A 288 11.07 12.46 2.40
C THR A 288 10.54 11.19 3.07
N ALA A 289 9.23 10.97 3.07
CA ALA A 289 8.64 9.75 3.63
C ALA A 289 9.03 8.48 2.85
N ASN A 290 8.97 8.53 1.51
CA ASN A 290 9.33 7.39 0.66
C ASN A 290 10.83 7.07 0.76
N ASN A 291 11.69 8.09 0.83
CA ASN A 291 13.12 7.90 1.07
C ASN A 291 13.38 7.26 2.44
N ASN A 292 12.73 7.77 3.48
CA ASN A 292 12.83 7.20 4.82
C ASN A 292 12.32 5.74 4.87
N TYR A 293 11.26 5.43 4.12
CA TYR A 293 10.79 4.07 3.97
C TYR A 293 11.87 3.17 3.37
N VAL A 294 12.47 3.55 2.24
CA VAL A 294 13.54 2.76 1.59
C VAL A 294 14.73 2.58 2.53
N THR A 295 15.27 3.65 3.10
CA THR A 295 16.51 3.59 3.90
C THR A 295 16.33 2.85 5.22
N SER A 296 15.16 2.93 5.84
CA SER A 296 14.90 2.23 7.10
C SER A 296 14.52 0.75 6.88
N THR A 297 13.72 0.48 5.85
CA THR A 297 13.20 -0.87 5.56
C THR A 297 14.23 -1.74 4.87
N TYR A 298 15.09 -1.19 4.01
CA TYR A 298 16.09 -1.92 3.25
C TYR A 298 17.52 -1.54 3.69
N PRO A 299 17.96 -1.90 4.91
CA PRO A 299 19.23 -1.45 5.48
C PRO A 299 20.48 -1.97 4.75
N SER A 300 20.38 -3.07 3.99
CA SER A 300 21.48 -3.59 3.15
C SER A 300 21.49 -3.01 1.74
N ALA A 301 20.57 -2.09 1.43
CA ALA A 301 20.51 -1.34 0.19
C ALA A 301 20.90 0.12 0.44
N THR A 302 21.38 0.79 -0.61
CA THR A 302 21.74 2.20 -0.58
C THR A 302 20.83 2.99 -1.51
N LEU A 303 20.07 3.93 -0.97
CA LEU A 303 19.34 4.92 -1.76
C LEU A 303 20.35 5.88 -2.42
N GLU A 304 20.51 5.79 -3.74
CA GLU A 304 21.45 6.63 -4.50
C GLU A 304 20.78 7.88 -5.08
N ARG A 305 19.47 7.83 -5.36
CA ARG A 305 18.67 9.01 -5.75
C ARG A 305 17.31 9.00 -5.09
N ASN A 306 16.80 10.20 -4.83
CA ASN A 306 15.48 10.41 -4.22
C ASN A 306 14.37 9.64 -4.94
N SER A 307 13.35 9.32 -4.15
CA SER A 307 12.06 8.83 -4.62
C SER A 307 11.48 9.80 -5.63
N SER A 308 10.88 9.25 -6.69
CA SER A 308 10.38 10.02 -7.82
C SER A 308 9.39 9.18 -8.59
N ARG A 309 8.33 9.83 -9.11
CA ARG A 309 7.38 9.20 -10.03
C ARG A 309 7.79 9.32 -11.51
N LYS A 310 8.95 9.91 -11.80
CA LYS A 310 9.26 10.38 -13.16
C LYS A 310 9.64 9.28 -14.15
N TYR A 311 10.20 8.19 -13.66
CA TYR A 311 10.70 7.09 -14.46
C TYR A 311 10.71 5.82 -13.61
N ASN A 312 10.71 4.67 -14.28
CA ASN A 312 10.73 3.35 -13.67
C ASN A 312 12.03 2.58 -13.98
N CYS A 313 12.10 1.34 -13.49
CA CYS A 313 13.23 0.42 -13.64
C CYS A 313 13.65 0.21 -15.09
N HIS A 314 12.69 0.00 -15.98
CA HIS A 314 12.93 -0.27 -17.41
C HIS A 314 13.52 0.93 -18.12
N SER A 315 12.91 2.11 -17.94
CA SER A 315 13.44 3.34 -18.53
C SER A 315 14.84 3.66 -18.01
N TYR A 316 15.11 3.42 -16.72
CA TYR A 316 16.45 3.56 -16.16
C TYR A 316 17.46 2.58 -16.77
N ALA A 317 17.08 1.30 -16.87
CA ALA A 317 17.96 0.25 -17.34
C ALA A 317 18.23 0.36 -18.85
N TRP A 318 17.20 0.49 -19.66
CA TRP A 318 17.26 0.34 -21.11
C TRP A 318 17.41 1.67 -21.86
N TYR A 319 16.85 2.75 -21.33
CA TYR A 319 16.82 4.04 -22.01
C TYR A 319 17.82 5.06 -21.47
N SER A 320 17.69 5.50 -20.21
CA SER A 320 18.47 6.63 -19.71
C SER A 320 18.70 6.58 -18.19
N THR A 321 19.98 6.67 -17.81
CA THR A 321 20.39 6.86 -16.41
C THR A 321 20.50 8.34 -16.02
N SER A 322 20.10 9.26 -16.89
CA SER A 322 20.12 10.71 -16.60
C SER A 322 19.28 11.05 -15.37
N THR A 323 19.68 12.06 -14.61
CA THR A 323 18.86 12.65 -13.53
C THR A 323 17.64 13.40 -14.06
N SER A 324 17.61 13.71 -15.35
CA SER A 324 16.50 14.34 -16.04
C SER A 324 15.55 13.34 -16.73
N ASN A 325 15.67 12.04 -16.47
CA ASN A 325 14.82 11.04 -17.10
C ASN A 325 13.36 11.20 -16.62
N ASP A 326 12.48 11.47 -17.58
CA ASP A 326 11.05 11.69 -17.42
C ASP A 326 10.21 10.64 -18.18
N ARG A 327 10.83 9.51 -18.58
CA ARG A 327 10.18 8.47 -19.36
C ARG A 327 9.81 7.29 -18.48
N TRP A 328 8.57 6.86 -18.59
CA TRP A 328 8.04 5.63 -18.01
C TRP A 328 7.87 4.58 -19.11
N MET A 329 8.48 3.40 -18.95
CA MET A 329 8.52 2.35 -19.97
C MET A 329 7.96 1.06 -19.39
N ASN A 330 6.84 0.57 -19.92
CA ASN A 330 6.24 -0.68 -19.43
C ASN A 330 6.71 -1.88 -20.26
N THR A 331 6.75 -3.05 -19.63
CA THR A 331 6.83 -4.33 -20.32
C THR A 331 5.52 -4.64 -21.06
N PRO A 332 5.56 -5.29 -22.25
CA PRO A 332 6.73 -5.82 -22.97
C PRO A 332 7.39 -4.82 -23.94
N GLY A 333 7.23 -3.51 -23.73
CA GLY A 333 7.82 -2.49 -24.60
C GLY A 333 9.35 -2.45 -24.55
N ASP A 334 9.93 -2.71 -23.37
CA ASP A 334 11.36 -2.80 -23.14
C ASP A 334 12.01 -4.00 -23.85
N ASP A 335 11.27 -5.08 -24.09
CA ASP A 335 11.78 -6.25 -24.81
C ASP A 335 12.38 -5.94 -26.18
N LYS A 336 11.91 -4.87 -26.82
CA LYS A 336 12.40 -4.40 -28.11
C LYS A 336 13.91 -4.15 -28.11
N TYR A 337 14.50 -3.80 -26.96
CA TYR A 337 15.95 -3.57 -26.82
C TYR A 337 16.78 -4.81 -27.08
N TRP A 338 16.28 -6.02 -26.80
CA TRP A 338 17.00 -7.25 -27.13
C TRP A 338 16.39 -8.00 -28.32
N GLN A 339 15.09 -7.83 -28.60
CA GLN A 339 14.43 -8.44 -29.75
C GLN A 339 14.96 -7.92 -31.09
N ASP A 340 15.35 -6.65 -31.18
CA ASP A 340 15.94 -6.08 -32.40
C ASP A 340 17.46 -6.33 -32.55
N GLY A 341 18.04 -7.01 -31.55
CA GLY A 341 19.46 -7.30 -31.47
C GLY A 341 20.34 -6.13 -31.07
N SER A 342 19.79 -5.03 -30.53
CA SER A 342 20.61 -3.97 -29.92
C SER A 342 21.36 -4.53 -28.71
N TYR A 343 20.71 -5.38 -27.93
CA TYR A 343 21.30 -6.09 -26.81
C TYR A 343 21.30 -7.61 -27.04
N THR A 344 22.44 -8.25 -26.85
CA THR A 344 22.59 -9.70 -26.92
C THR A 344 22.44 -10.30 -25.52
N ARG A 345 21.63 -11.36 -25.40
CA ARG A 345 21.51 -12.11 -24.16
C ARG A 345 22.84 -12.77 -23.82
N TRP A 346 23.29 -12.57 -22.60
CA TRP A 346 24.46 -13.22 -22.07
C TRP A 346 24.24 -14.72 -21.91
N GLN A 347 25.12 -15.49 -22.54
CA GLN A 347 25.10 -16.96 -22.56
C GLN A 347 26.52 -17.48 -22.75
N VAL A 348 26.72 -18.79 -22.54
CA VAL A 348 28.03 -19.46 -22.59
C VAL A 348 28.72 -19.24 -23.94
N PRO A 349 30.04 -18.95 -24.00
CA PRO A 349 30.99 -18.82 -22.87
C PRO A 349 30.89 -17.46 -22.16
N TYR A 350 30.67 -17.51 -20.85
CA TYR A 350 30.35 -16.43 -19.93
C TYR A 350 31.50 -15.42 -19.75
N GLN A 351 31.58 -14.39 -20.61
CA GLN A 351 32.39 -13.19 -20.33
C GLN A 351 31.52 -12.14 -19.66
N TRP A 352 31.85 -11.73 -18.44
CA TRP A 352 31.13 -10.68 -17.73
C TRP A 352 31.55 -9.31 -18.24
N PHE A 353 30.57 -8.45 -18.52
CA PHE A 353 30.80 -7.06 -18.91
C PHE A 353 30.29 -6.14 -17.78
N SER A 354 31.01 -5.05 -17.51
CA SER A 354 30.48 -4.00 -16.66
C SER A 354 29.23 -3.38 -17.30
N SER A 355 28.26 -2.95 -16.50
CA SER A 355 27.06 -2.22 -16.96
C SER A 355 26.10 -3.06 -17.83
N MET A 356 26.18 -4.38 -17.74
CA MET A 356 25.18 -5.27 -18.31
C MET A 356 23.78 -4.94 -17.80
N LYS A 357 22.79 -5.05 -18.68
CA LYS A 357 21.39 -4.86 -18.34
C LYS A 357 20.85 -6.15 -17.72
N LEU A 358 20.04 -6.01 -16.68
CA LEU A 358 19.38 -7.09 -15.99
C LEU A 358 17.88 -6.96 -16.21
N SER A 359 17.22 -8.03 -16.63
CA SER A 359 15.77 -8.17 -16.66
C SER A 359 15.39 -9.34 -15.76
N TYR A 360 14.42 -9.12 -14.87
CA TYR A 360 13.93 -10.13 -13.93
C TYR A 360 12.83 -10.93 -14.62
N ALA A 361 13.15 -12.01 -15.32
CA ALA A 361 12.12 -12.78 -16.03
C ALA A 361 11.01 -13.38 -15.12
N SER A 362 11.24 -13.40 -13.81
CA SER A 362 10.23 -13.79 -12.81
C SER A 362 9.33 -12.65 -12.31
N ASP A 363 9.55 -11.40 -12.74
CA ASP A 363 8.76 -10.23 -12.32
C ASP A 363 8.85 -9.05 -13.32
N ASP A 364 8.08 -7.98 -13.11
CA ASP A 364 8.17 -6.76 -13.93
C ASP A 364 9.27 -5.81 -13.41
N HIS A 365 10.54 -6.23 -13.55
CA HIS A 365 11.68 -5.44 -13.05
C HIS A 365 12.92 -5.49 -13.94
N SER A 366 13.66 -4.37 -13.95
CA SER A 366 14.93 -4.23 -14.68
C SER A 366 15.97 -3.45 -13.89
N GLY A 367 17.25 -3.65 -14.22
CA GLY A 367 18.35 -2.95 -13.58
C GLY A 367 19.63 -2.98 -14.39
N ILE A 368 20.69 -2.46 -13.78
CA ILE A 368 22.03 -2.44 -14.36
C ILE A 368 23.00 -3.06 -13.36
N TRP A 369 23.72 -4.09 -13.78
CA TRP A 369 24.78 -4.70 -12.97
C TRP A 369 25.89 -3.71 -12.65
N VAL A 370 26.37 -3.74 -11.41
CA VAL A 370 27.51 -2.95 -10.95
C VAL A 370 28.75 -3.84 -10.89
N GLY A 371 29.68 -3.62 -11.83
CA GLY A 371 30.88 -4.44 -11.94
C GLY A 371 30.58 -5.90 -12.30
N THR A 372 31.32 -6.84 -11.73
CA THR A 372 31.15 -8.29 -11.91
C THR A 372 30.54 -8.98 -10.69
N GLY A 373 30.00 -8.20 -9.74
CA GLY A 373 29.44 -8.70 -8.47
C GLY A 373 27.92 -8.90 -8.50
N SER A 374 27.36 -9.29 -7.36
CA SER A 374 25.93 -9.57 -7.16
C SER A 374 25.07 -8.32 -6.92
N TYR A 375 25.53 -7.14 -7.32
CA TYR A 375 24.87 -5.85 -7.03
C TYR A 375 24.34 -5.17 -8.27
N VAL A 376 23.18 -4.54 -8.11
CA VAL A 376 22.39 -3.95 -9.18
C VAL A 376 22.02 -2.52 -8.77
N ARG A 377 22.05 -1.60 -9.74
CA ARG A 377 21.33 -0.34 -9.65
C ARG A 377 20.00 -0.48 -10.36
N SER A 378 18.92 -0.21 -9.66
CA SER A 378 17.59 -0.19 -10.25
C SER A 378 16.73 0.91 -9.65
N LYS A 379 15.70 1.32 -10.39
CA LYS A 379 14.69 2.27 -9.93
C LYS A 379 13.50 1.48 -9.41
N TRP A 380 12.98 1.82 -8.22
CA TRP A 380 11.82 1.12 -7.66
C TRP A 380 10.57 1.99 -7.81
N GLY A 381 9.69 1.71 -8.79
CA GLY A 381 8.38 2.37 -8.95
C GLY A 381 8.37 3.87 -8.68
N GLN A 382 7.58 4.33 -7.70
CA GLN A 382 7.58 5.71 -7.16
C GLN A 382 8.63 5.96 -6.05
N LEU A 383 9.27 4.91 -5.54
CA LEU A 383 10.39 4.96 -4.60
C LEU A 383 11.70 5.39 -5.32
N GLY A 384 12.85 5.22 -4.67
CA GLY A 384 14.13 5.75 -5.17
C GLY A 384 14.85 4.93 -6.23
N GLN A 385 15.97 5.47 -6.73
CA GLN A 385 17.01 4.66 -7.38
C GLN A 385 17.89 4.06 -6.29
N VAL A 386 18.00 2.73 -6.30
CA VAL A 386 18.61 1.97 -5.23
C VAL A 386 19.75 1.12 -5.77
N TYR A 387 20.86 1.11 -5.04
CA TYR A 387 21.94 0.14 -5.15
C TYR A 387 21.70 -0.99 -4.15
N HIS A 388 21.54 -2.22 -4.62
CA HIS A 388 21.16 -3.35 -3.77
C HIS A 388 21.69 -4.67 -4.34
N ALA A 389 21.75 -5.71 -3.50
CA ALA A 389 21.94 -7.06 -4.01
C ALA A 389 20.75 -7.45 -4.89
N TRP A 390 20.99 -8.18 -5.99
CA TRP A 390 19.98 -8.48 -7.00
C TRP A 390 18.70 -9.17 -6.45
N ASN A 391 18.78 -9.89 -5.34
CA ASN A 391 17.64 -10.55 -4.66
C ASN A 391 17.16 -9.82 -3.38
N TYR A 392 17.65 -8.60 -3.16
CA TYR A 392 17.31 -7.74 -2.02
C TYR A 392 16.51 -6.53 -2.50
N ALA A 393 15.34 -6.79 -3.09
CA ALA A 393 14.42 -5.79 -3.63
C ALA A 393 12.97 -6.31 -3.55
N PRO A 394 11.94 -5.43 -3.65
CA PRO A 394 10.52 -5.80 -3.53
C PRO A 394 9.97 -6.81 -4.55
N TYR A 395 10.80 -7.28 -5.49
CA TYR A 395 10.43 -8.07 -6.67
C TYR A 395 10.87 -9.53 -6.55
N ASN A 396 10.16 -10.42 -7.23
CA ASN A 396 10.56 -11.80 -7.41
C ASN A 396 11.83 -11.90 -8.27
N SER A 397 12.88 -12.44 -7.67
CA SER A 397 14.19 -12.62 -8.28
C SER A 397 14.50 -14.08 -8.61
N SER A 398 13.51 -14.97 -8.68
CA SER A 398 13.75 -16.40 -8.96
C SER A 398 14.38 -16.67 -10.32
N THR A 399 14.18 -15.79 -11.31
CA THR A 399 14.78 -15.93 -12.65
C THR A 399 15.16 -14.58 -13.21
N THR A 400 16.42 -14.45 -13.65
CA THR A 400 16.93 -13.23 -14.26
C THR A 400 17.71 -13.51 -15.54
N TYR A 401 17.68 -12.56 -16.46
CA TYR A 401 18.45 -12.58 -17.69
C TYR A 401 19.33 -11.34 -17.79
N SER A 402 20.57 -11.55 -18.20
CA SER A 402 21.53 -10.48 -18.38
C SER A 402 21.79 -10.24 -19.86
N TYR A 403 21.96 -8.98 -20.24
CA TYR A 403 22.15 -8.56 -21.62
C TYR A 403 23.30 -7.56 -21.73
N PHE A 404 24.03 -7.59 -22.85
CA PHE A 404 25.10 -6.65 -23.16
C PHE A 404 24.86 -6.01 -24.53
N LEU A 405 25.33 -4.78 -24.70
CA LEU A 405 25.18 -4.05 -25.96
C LEU A 405 25.98 -4.77 -27.06
N THR A 406 25.38 -4.92 -28.24
CA THR A 406 25.97 -5.65 -29.38
C THR A 406 26.80 -4.74 -30.27
#